data_AF-A0A815YTR9-F1
#
_entry.id   AF-A0A815YTR9-F1
#
_cell.length_a   1.000
_cell.length_b   1.000
_cell.length_c   1.000
_cell.angle_alpha   90.00
_cell.angle_beta   90.00
_cell.angle_gamma   90.00
#
_symmetry.space_group_name_H-M   'P 1'
#
loop_
_entity.id
_entity.type
_entity.pdbx_description
1 polymer ?
#
loop_
_entity_poly.entity_id
_entity_poly.type
_entity_poly.pdbx_seq_one_letter_code
_entity_poly.pdbx_strand_id
1 'polypeptide(L)'
;MAMDIIEVSLRHRHLFRFENETNAYSLLGFLFYSLVVPLSNKRDYWSSFCRQSIVADVITRDRIMYLLSILHFHDNSIEKHKSEKVEPILRYFNERCKLIVEPEKNLSIDVQMIAYKGTTTPTSFRRYMPKKPTKRGFKVWTRCEVSAFVYEMILYCGASKPVSSASVLSDSSLKRASRRPTTTTSNDVKSVNAQRERPLKQYGSSGLVVLDLIRNVPAGSSIFVDNYFASTKLIKKMTQL
;
A
#
# COMPACT_ATOMS: atom_id res chain seq x y z
N MET A 1 1.13 11.02 -16.42
CA MET A 1 1.62 10.96 -15.02
C MET A 1 0.60 11.52 -14.03
N ALA A 2 0.21 12.81 -14.09
CA ALA A 2 -0.93 13.34 -13.33
C ALA A 2 -2.27 12.92 -13.93
N MET A 3 -2.38 12.89 -15.26
CA MET A 3 -3.54 12.38 -16.00
C MET A 3 -3.94 10.96 -15.58
N ASP A 4 -2.99 10.08 -15.29
CA ASP A 4 -3.27 8.67 -14.95
C ASP A 4 -3.77 8.48 -13.49
N ILE A 5 -3.31 9.31 -12.54
CA ILE A 5 -3.86 9.34 -11.17
C ILE A 5 -5.29 9.91 -11.20
N ILE A 6 -5.53 10.89 -12.06
CA ILE A 6 -6.86 11.41 -12.35
C ILE A 6 -7.68 10.32 -13.07
N GLU A 7 -7.13 9.55 -14.01
CA GLU A 7 -7.86 8.55 -14.79
C GLU A 7 -8.26 7.30 -13.99
N VAL A 8 -7.47 6.89 -12.99
CA VAL A 8 -7.87 5.87 -12.01
C VAL A 8 -9.10 6.33 -11.20
N SER A 9 -9.23 7.64 -10.96
CA SER A 9 -10.46 8.25 -10.44
C SER A 9 -11.57 8.32 -11.50
N LEU A 10 -11.24 8.60 -12.77
CA LEU A 10 -12.23 8.83 -13.85
C LEU A 10 -12.86 7.55 -14.44
N ARG A 11 -12.23 6.37 -14.36
CA ARG A 11 -12.77 5.12 -14.98
C ARG A 11 -13.87 4.43 -14.19
N HIS A 12 -14.09 4.78 -12.93
CA HIS A 12 -15.18 4.23 -12.14
C HIS A 12 -16.25 5.31 -11.99
N ARG A 13 -17.41 5.14 -12.64
CA ARG A 13 -18.53 6.10 -12.68
C ARG A 13 -19.12 6.47 -11.30
N HIS A 14 -18.57 5.95 -10.21
CA HIS A 14 -19.02 6.10 -8.82
C HIS A 14 -17.91 6.63 -7.90
N LEU A 15 -16.71 6.89 -8.42
CA LEU A 15 -15.56 7.39 -7.66
C LEU A 15 -15.23 8.81 -8.10
N PHE A 16 -15.21 9.70 -7.11
CA PHE A 16 -14.66 11.05 -7.08
C PHE A 16 -14.39 11.76 -8.43
N ARG A 17 -15.14 12.83 -8.70
CA ARG A 17 -14.88 13.74 -9.82
C ARG A 17 -14.15 14.96 -9.28
N PHE A 18 -12.87 15.15 -9.64
CA PHE A 18 -12.32 16.51 -9.60
C PHE A 18 -13.20 17.36 -10.51
N GLU A 19 -13.83 18.40 -9.98
CA GLU A 19 -14.71 19.29 -10.77
C GLU A 19 -13.97 19.90 -11.97
N ASN A 20 -12.63 20.00 -11.91
CA ASN A 20 -11.74 20.48 -12.96
C ASN A 20 -10.32 19.90 -12.74
N GLU A 21 -9.62 19.51 -13.80
CA GLU A 21 -8.22 19.05 -13.78
C GLU A 21 -7.28 20.02 -13.06
N THR A 22 -7.54 21.33 -13.19
CA THR A 22 -6.78 22.39 -12.53
C THR A 22 -6.74 22.19 -11.01
N ASN A 23 -7.85 21.75 -10.39
CA ASN A 23 -7.88 21.50 -8.95
C ASN A 23 -7.01 20.29 -8.55
N ALA A 24 -6.94 19.26 -9.40
CA ALA A 24 -6.08 18.11 -9.17
C ALA A 24 -4.60 18.51 -9.25
N TYR A 25 -4.21 19.29 -10.26
CA TYR A 25 -2.85 19.82 -10.40
C TYR A 25 -2.48 20.75 -9.26
N SER A 26 -3.38 21.66 -8.84
CA SER A 26 -3.13 22.54 -7.69
C SER A 26 -2.99 21.76 -6.38
N LEU A 27 -3.79 20.70 -6.19
CA LEU A 27 -3.64 19.80 -5.04
C LEU A 27 -2.29 19.08 -5.05
N LEU A 28 -1.90 18.50 -6.18
CA LEU A 28 -0.60 17.82 -6.33
C LEU A 28 0.56 18.80 -6.12
N GLY A 29 0.49 19.98 -6.74
CA GLY A 29 1.48 21.05 -6.59
C GLY A 29 1.61 21.51 -5.13
N PHE A 30 0.48 21.70 -4.44
CA PHE A 30 0.48 22.00 -3.01
C PHE A 30 1.12 20.89 -2.18
N LEU A 31 0.79 19.62 -2.46
CA LEU A 31 1.38 18.48 -1.73
C LEU A 31 2.90 18.45 -1.91
N PHE A 32 3.41 18.57 -3.14
CA PHE A 32 4.86 18.60 -3.41
C PHE A 32 5.55 19.79 -2.76
N TYR A 33 5.01 21.00 -2.93
CA TYR A 33 5.58 22.20 -2.33
C TYR A 33 5.64 22.07 -0.79
N SER A 34 4.59 21.52 -0.18
CA SER A 34 4.52 21.34 1.27
C SER A 34 5.50 20.32 1.84
N LEU A 35 6.07 19.46 1.00
CA LEU A 35 7.16 18.56 1.39
C LEU A 35 8.51 19.28 1.45
N VAL A 36 8.72 20.26 0.56
CA VAL A 36 9.96 21.03 0.47
C VAL A 36 9.98 22.16 1.49
N VAL A 37 8.85 22.86 1.67
CA VAL A 37 8.71 24.00 2.59
C VAL A 37 7.62 23.69 3.63
N PRO A 38 7.90 22.80 4.61
CA PRO A 38 6.90 22.38 5.57
C PRO A 38 6.57 23.49 6.58
N LEU A 39 5.28 23.82 6.71
CA LEU A 39 4.73 24.63 7.80
C LEU A 39 4.03 23.76 8.86
N SER A 40 3.97 24.25 10.10
CA SER A 40 3.38 23.51 11.22
C SER A 40 1.91 23.16 10.98
N ASN A 41 1.13 24.09 10.42
CA ASN A 41 -0.23 23.83 9.97
C ASN A 41 -0.36 24.07 8.47
N LYS A 42 -1.12 23.21 7.78
CA LYS A 42 -1.43 23.39 6.35
C LYS A 42 -2.16 24.69 6.06
N ARG A 43 -2.86 25.28 7.03
CA ARG A 43 -3.55 26.57 6.85
C ARG A 43 -2.60 27.76 6.79
N ASP A 44 -1.37 27.59 7.31
CA ASP A 44 -0.43 28.68 7.51
C ASP A 44 0.15 29.21 6.18
N TYR A 45 0.09 28.42 5.11
CA TYR A 45 0.50 28.86 3.76
C TYR A 45 -0.28 30.08 3.26
N TRP A 46 -1.47 30.33 3.80
CA TRP A 46 -2.31 31.52 3.51
C TRP A 46 -2.31 32.55 4.63
N SER A 47 -1.64 32.29 5.77
CA SER A 47 -1.55 33.25 6.86
C SER A 47 -0.77 34.48 6.45
N SER A 48 -1.01 35.63 7.09
CA SER A 48 -0.27 36.86 6.79
C SER A 48 1.22 36.75 7.13
N PHE A 49 1.56 36.11 8.26
CA PHE A 49 2.92 36.06 8.78
C PHE A 49 3.87 35.16 7.96
N CYS A 50 3.38 34.00 7.50
CA CYS A 50 4.20 33.04 6.75
C CYS A 50 3.60 32.68 5.39
N ARG A 51 2.89 33.65 4.78
CA ARG A 51 2.25 33.51 3.47
C ARG A 51 3.23 32.93 2.46
N GLN A 52 2.80 31.90 1.76
CA GLN A 52 3.53 31.32 0.64
C GLN A 52 2.79 31.70 -0.64
N SER A 53 3.16 32.81 -1.28
CA SER A 53 2.45 33.34 -2.47
C SER A 53 2.32 32.31 -3.59
N ILE A 54 3.34 31.48 -3.81
CA ILE A 54 3.32 30.38 -4.80
C ILE A 54 2.17 29.37 -4.60
N VAL A 55 1.69 29.21 -3.37
CA VAL A 55 0.50 28.41 -3.05
C VAL A 55 -0.73 29.31 -2.99
N ALA A 56 -0.63 30.40 -2.25
CA ALA A 56 -1.77 31.19 -1.82
C ALA A 56 -2.41 32.04 -2.92
N ASP A 57 -1.68 32.31 -4.00
CA ASP A 57 -2.18 33.01 -5.19
C ASP A 57 -2.79 32.03 -6.21
N VAL A 58 -2.43 30.74 -6.14
CA VAL A 58 -2.89 29.70 -7.10
C VAL A 58 -4.22 29.08 -6.69
N ILE A 59 -4.42 28.85 -5.39
CA ILE A 59 -5.62 28.19 -4.88
C ILE A 59 -5.95 28.68 -3.47
N THR A 60 -7.23 28.84 -3.16
CA THR A 60 -7.64 29.33 -1.84
C THR A 60 -7.45 28.26 -0.75
N ARG A 61 -7.24 28.73 0.48
CA ARG A 61 -7.11 27.87 1.67
C ARG A 61 -8.26 26.88 1.77
N ASP A 62 -9.48 27.39 1.70
CA ASP A 62 -10.68 26.59 1.93
C ASP A 62 -10.89 25.57 0.81
N ARG A 63 -10.51 25.92 -0.43
CA ARG A 63 -10.54 24.97 -1.54
C ARG A 63 -9.54 23.83 -1.35
N ILE A 64 -8.28 24.12 -0.97
CA ILE A 64 -7.30 23.05 -0.68
C ILE A 64 -7.75 22.16 0.48
N MET A 65 -8.26 22.75 1.56
CA MET A 65 -8.75 21.99 2.71
C MET A 65 -9.92 21.09 2.33
N TYR A 66 -10.85 21.60 1.52
CA TYR A 66 -11.95 20.82 0.97
C TYR A 66 -11.43 19.65 0.13
N LEU A 67 -10.56 19.91 -0.85
CA LEU A 67 -9.97 18.88 -1.72
C LEU A 67 -9.23 17.78 -0.92
N LEU A 68 -8.47 18.16 0.12
CA LEU A 68 -7.81 17.20 1.01
C LEU A 68 -8.81 16.34 1.80
N SER A 69 -9.97 16.90 2.16
CA SER A 69 -10.97 16.21 3.00
C SER A 69 -11.78 15.16 2.23
N ILE A 70 -11.89 15.32 0.92
CA ILE A 70 -12.69 14.46 0.03
C ILE A 70 -11.82 13.52 -0.81
N LEU A 71 -10.48 13.61 -0.71
CA LEU A 71 -9.56 12.78 -1.45
C LEU A 71 -9.77 11.30 -1.09
N HIS A 72 -10.10 10.49 -2.09
CA HIS A 72 -10.57 9.13 -1.90
C HIS A 72 -10.27 8.28 -3.13
N PHE A 73 -9.90 7.01 -2.91
CA PHE A 73 -9.36 6.14 -3.96
C PHE A 73 -10.14 4.83 -4.15
N HIS A 74 -11.22 4.59 -3.41
CA HIS A 74 -11.90 3.29 -3.39
C HIS A 74 -13.37 3.35 -3.04
N ASP A 75 -14.26 2.86 -3.89
CA ASP A 75 -15.71 3.01 -3.70
C ASP A 75 -16.21 2.40 -2.38
N ASN A 76 -16.74 3.24 -1.49
CA ASN A 76 -17.21 2.82 -0.17
C ASN A 76 -18.45 1.91 -0.26
N SER A 77 -19.18 1.90 -1.37
CA SER A 77 -20.38 1.06 -1.54
C SER A 77 -20.07 -0.43 -1.70
N ILE A 78 -18.85 -0.75 -2.13
CA ILE A 78 -18.38 -2.13 -2.35
C ILE A 78 -17.30 -2.55 -1.34
N GLU A 79 -16.93 -1.66 -0.42
CA GLU A 79 -15.88 -1.89 0.58
C GLU A 79 -16.23 -3.10 1.46
N LYS A 80 -15.36 -4.11 1.47
CA LYS A 80 -15.45 -5.24 2.41
C LYS A 80 -14.48 -5.09 3.56
N HIS A 81 -13.32 -4.50 3.28
CA HIS A 81 -12.25 -4.32 4.26
C HIS A 81 -11.68 -2.90 4.21
N LYS A 82 -11.39 -2.32 5.38
CA LYS A 82 -10.82 -0.97 5.51
C LYS A 82 -9.47 -0.77 4.81
N SER A 83 -8.77 -1.87 4.52
CA SER A 83 -7.51 -1.87 3.76
C SER A 83 -7.71 -1.56 2.28
N GLU A 84 -8.89 -1.87 1.74
CA GLU A 84 -9.24 -1.64 0.33
C GLU A 84 -9.25 -0.14 -0.01
N LYS A 85 -9.38 0.75 0.99
CA LYS A 85 -9.32 2.21 0.80
C LYS A 85 -8.01 2.74 0.23
N VAL A 86 -6.91 2.04 0.51
CA VAL A 86 -5.55 2.46 0.11
C VAL A 86 -4.95 1.51 -0.92
N GLU A 87 -5.59 0.38 -1.18
CA GLU A 87 -5.13 -0.62 -2.15
C GLU A 87 -5.04 -0.07 -3.58
N PRO A 88 -6.02 0.68 -4.11
CA PRO A 88 -5.94 1.20 -5.48
C PRO A 88 -4.74 2.10 -5.72
N ILE A 89 -4.43 3.01 -4.80
CA ILE A 89 -3.29 3.93 -4.94
C ILE A 89 -1.95 3.20 -4.73
N LEU A 90 -1.86 2.25 -3.80
CA LEU A 90 -0.66 1.44 -3.61
C LEU A 90 -0.39 0.54 -4.81
N ARG A 91 -1.43 -0.09 -5.37
CA ARG A 91 -1.32 -0.89 -6.59
C ARG A 91 -0.84 -0.04 -7.74
N TYR A 92 -1.49 1.10 -7.96
CA TYR A 92 -1.11 2.03 -9.01
C TYR A 92 0.36 2.49 -8.86
N PHE A 93 0.79 2.87 -7.65
CA PHE A 93 2.18 3.22 -7.37
C PHE A 93 3.14 2.08 -7.75
N ASN A 94 2.89 0.86 -7.26
CA ASN A 94 3.74 -0.30 -7.52
C ASN A 94 3.80 -0.66 -9.02
N GLU A 95 2.68 -0.59 -9.73
CA GLU A 95 2.61 -0.82 -11.17
C GLU A 95 3.41 0.23 -11.95
N ARG A 96 3.34 1.50 -11.55
CA ARG A 96 4.11 2.57 -12.19
C ARG A 96 5.60 2.45 -11.93
N CYS A 97 6.03 2.13 -10.70
CA CYS A 97 7.45 1.94 -10.40
C CYS A 97 8.08 0.85 -11.28
N LYS A 98 7.37 -0.26 -11.48
CA LYS A 98 7.76 -1.38 -12.36
C LYS A 98 7.98 -1.01 -13.83
N LEU A 99 7.39 0.11 -14.29
CA LEU A 99 7.47 0.56 -15.68
C LEU A 99 8.51 1.66 -15.90
N ILE A 100 9.00 2.30 -14.83
CA ILE A 100 9.86 3.49 -14.93
C ILE A 100 11.34 3.09 -14.90
N VAL A 101 11.70 2.07 -14.13
CA VAL A 101 13.08 1.66 -13.90
C VAL A 101 13.23 0.16 -14.16
N GLU A 102 14.28 -0.20 -14.91
CA GLU A 102 14.68 -1.59 -15.10
C GLU A 102 15.23 -2.15 -13.78
N PRO A 103 14.81 -3.35 -13.32
CA PRO A 103 15.24 -3.87 -12.04
C PRO A 103 16.76 -4.06 -11.89
N GLU A 104 17.31 -3.54 -10.80
CA GLU A 104 18.69 -3.82 -10.40
C GLU A 104 18.83 -5.24 -9.85
N LYS A 105 20.05 -5.79 -9.93
CA LYS A 105 20.36 -7.12 -9.38
C LYS A 105 20.52 -7.13 -7.86
N ASN A 106 20.80 -6.00 -7.23
CA ASN A 106 21.06 -5.92 -5.80
C ASN A 106 19.89 -5.20 -5.13
N LEU A 107 19.14 -5.92 -4.30
CA LEU A 107 17.86 -5.47 -3.77
C LEU A 107 17.84 -5.56 -2.26
N SER A 108 17.30 -4.56 -1.58
CA SER A 108 17.11 -4.55 -0.14
C SER A 108 15.62 -4.63 0.21
N ILE A 109 15.28 -5.47 1.20
CA ILE A 109 13.95 -5.51 1.80
C ILE A 109 14.05 -5.07 3.26
N ASP A 110 13.34 -4.01 3.61
CA ASP A 110 13.25 -3.50 4.98
C ASP A 110 11.81 -3.04 5.29
N VAL A 111 11.61 -2.68 6.55
CA VAL A 111 10.44 -2.04 7.11
C VAL A 111 10.63 -0.52 7.16
N GLN A 112 9.73 0.20 6.50
CA GLN A 112 9.56 1.64 6.64
C GLN A 112 8.38 1.97 7.56
N MET A 113 8.48 3.09 8.29
CA MET A 113 7.42 3.63 9.13
C MET A 113 6.90 4.95 8.55
N ILE A 114 5.63 5.00 8.17
CA ILE A 114 4.95 6.23 7.75
C ILE A 114 4.29 6.84 8.97
N ALA A 115 4.70 8.06 9.35
CA ALA A 115 4.22 8.72 10.56
C ALA A 115 2.70 8.93 10.52
N TYR A 116 2.01 8.47 11.57
CA TYR A 116 0.58 8.71 11.73
C TYR A 116 0.21 8.76 13.20
N LYS A 117 -0.38 9.88 13.60
CA LYS A 117 -0.84 10.14 14.98
C LYS A 117 -2.36 10.16 15.12
N GLY A 118 -3.11 10.04 14.03
CA GLY A 118 -4.57 10.10 14.06
C GLY A 118 -5.22 8.83 14.64
N THR A 119 -6.54 8.90 14.84
CA THR A 119 -7.35 7.88 15.50
C THR A 119 -8.42 7.23 14.61
N THR A 120 -8.64 7.76 13.40
CA THR A 120 -9.72 7.33 12.50
C THR A 120 -9.47 5.98 11.83
N THR A 121 -8.21 5.55 11.74
CA THR A 121 -7.84 4.25 11.16
C THR A 121 -7.92 3.15 12.21
N PRO A 122 -8.22 1.89 11.81
CA PRO A 122 -8.17 0.75 12.71
C PRO A 122 -6.85 0.67 13.49
N THR A 123 -6.92 0.37 14.79
CA THR A 123 -5.73 0.19 15.63
C THR A 123 -4.82 -0.91 15.10
N SER A 124 -5.37 -1.92 14.42
CA SER A 124 -4.63 -3.02 13.80
C SER A 124 -3.67 -2.59 12.70
N PHE A 125 -3.88 -1.43 12.06
CA PHE A 125 -3.01 -0.92 10.98
C PHE A 125 -1.82 -0.12 11.53
N ARG A 126 -1.96 0.39 12.76
CA ARG A 126 -0.94 1.20 13.41
C ARG A 126 0.02 0.30 14.16
N ARG A 127 1.33 0.59 14.03
CA ARG A 127 2.38 -0.10 14.76
C ARG A 127 3.20 0.88 15.57
N TYR A 128 3.62 0.40 16.75
CA TYR A 128 4.63 1.04 17.56
C TYR A 128 5.94 0.28 17.41
N MET A 129 6.99 0.95 16.93
CA MET A 129 8.33 0.42 16.72
C MET A 129 9.34 1.31 17.47
N PRO A 130 9.72 1.00 18.72
CA PRO A 130 10.47 1.91 19.58
C PRO A 130 11.87 2.24 19.06
N LYS A 131 12.46 1.35 18.24
CA LYS A 131 13.80 1.49 17.66
C LYS A 131 13.85 2.28 16.35
N LYS A 132 12.70 2.64 15.75
CA LYS A 132 12.66 3.46 14.52
C LYS A 132 12.46 4.95 14.91
N PRO A 133 13.01 5.92 14.15
CA PRO A 133 12.83 7.35 14.43
C PRO A 133 11.34 7.73 14.51
N THR A 134 10.57 7.28 13.53
CA THR A 134 9.11 7.32 13.57
C THR A 134 8.58 6.13 14.38
N LYS A 135 8.37 6.35 15.67
CA LYS A 135 7.96 5.27 16.58
C LYS A 135 6.54 4.78 16.38
N ARG A 136 5.61 5.63 15.92
CA ARG A 136 4.18 5.29 15.77
C ARG A 136 3.68 5.70 14.39
N GLY A 137 3.06 4.75 13.69
CA GLY A 137 2.52 5.01 12.36
C GLY A 137 2.11 3.76 11.61
N PHE A 138 2.04 3.85 10.29
CA PHE A 138 1.81 2.69 9.43
C PHE A 138 3.13 1.99 9.16
N LYS A 139 3.12 0.67 9.34
CA LYS A 139 4.24 -0.19 8.95
C LYS A 139 4.09 -0.54 7.48
N VAL A 140 5.12 -0.30 6.69
CA VAL A 140 5.19 -0.67 5.27
C VAL A 140 6.44 -1.50 5.05
N TRP A 141 6.32 -2.57 4.28
CA TRP A 141 7.46 -3.31 3.78
C TRP A 141 7.82 -2.81 2.39
N THR A 142 9.09 -2.53 2.17
CA THR A 142 9.56 -1.91 0.95
C THR A 142 10.68 -2.74 0.34
N ARG A 143 10.58 -3.02 -0.96
CA ARG A 143 11.69 -3.50 -1.78
C ARG A 143 12.31 -2.31 -2.48
N CYS A 144 13.59 -2.08 -2.22
CA CYS A 144 14.36 -0.98 -2.77
C CYS A 144 15.63 -1.47 -3.46
N GLU A 145 16.13 -0.68 -4.39
CA GLU A 145 17.35 -0.95 -5.14
C GLU A 145 18.55 -0.17 -4.58
N VAL A 146 19.76 -0.42 -5.10
CA VAL A 146 20.99 0.26 -4.63
C VAL A 146 20.95 1.75 -4.96
N SER A 147 20.30 2.13 -6.06
CA SER A 147 20.00 3.53 -6.41
C SER A 147 19.02 4.24 -5.45
N ALA A 148 18.58 3.56 -4.38
CA ALA A 148 17.54 3.99 -3.46
C ALA A 148 16.15 4.15 -4.09
N PHE A 149 15.94 3.59 -5.29
CA PHE A 149 14.62 3.53 -5.92
C PHE A 149 13.72 2.54 -5.18
N VAL A 150 12.49 2.97 -4.85
CA VAL A 150 11.47 2.10 -4.23
C VAL A 150 10.68 1.41 -5.33
N TYR A 151 10.88 0.10 -5.47
CA TYR A 151 10.25 -0.67 -6.53
C TYR A 151 8.86 -1.16 -6.14
N GLU A 152 8.69 -1.59 -4.88
CA GLU A 152 7.41 -2.14 -4.42
C GLU A 152 7.20 -1.93 -2.93
N MET A 153 5.97 -1.57 -2.56
CA MET A 153 5.53 -1.38 -1.18
C MET A 153 4.34 -2.27 -0.83
N ILE A 154 4.37 -2.87 0.36
CA ILE A 154 3.27 -3.66 0.92
C ILE A 154 2.87 -3.06 2.27
N LEU A 155 1.61 -2.68 2.40
CA LEU A 155 1.09 -2.09 3.64
C LEU A 155 0.71 -3.17 4.65
N TYR A 156 1.12 -2.99 5.89
CA TYR A 156 0.67 -3.81 7.01
C TYR A 156 -0.74 -3.41 7.47
N CYS A 157 -1.69 -4.36 7.34
CA CYS A 157 -3.10 -4.15 7.70
C CYS A 157 -3.57 -5.03 8.88
N GLY A 158 -2.68 -5.44 9.79
CA GLY A 158 -3.07 -6.20 10.97
C GLY A 158 -3.13 -7.72 10.73
N ALA A 159 -4.22 -8.35 11.20
CA ALA A 159 -4.55 -9.76 10.94
C ALA A 159 -5.28 -9.98 9.61
N SER A 160 -5.67 -8.89 8.93
CA SER A 160 -6.13 -8.96 7.54
C SER A 160 -4.94 -9.24 6.62
N LYS A 161 -5.19 -9.84 5.45
CA LYS A 161 -4.13 -10.11 4.48
C LYS A 161 -3.38 -8.80 4.17
N PRO A 162 -2.04 -8.82 4.13
CA PRO A 162 -1.27 -7.64 3.71
C PRO A 162 -1.76 -7.21 2.33
N VAL A 163 -1.87 -5.90 2.13
CA VAL A 163 -2.29 -5.36 0.83
C VAL A 163 -1.06 -5.40 -0.07
N SER A 164 -1.04 -6.38 -0.97
CA SER A 164 -0.02 -6.50 -2.00
C SER A 164 -0.64 -6.44 -3.39
N SER A 165 0.19 -6.15 -4.39
CA SER A 165 -0.23 -6.01 -5.78
C SER A 165 -0.84 -7.30 -6.37
N ALA A 166 -0.68 -8.45 -5.71
CA ALA A 166 -1.00 -9.77 -6.26
C ALA A 166 -2.29 -10.42 -5.74
N SER A 167 -3.06 -9.80 -4.83
CA SER A 167 -4.20 -10.45 -4.16
C SER A 167 -5.45 -10.70 -5.03
N VAL A 168 -5.47 -10.32 -6.31
CA VAL A 168 -6.68 -10.42 -7.16
C VAL A 168 -6.61 -11.54 -8.21
N LEU A 169 -5.46 -12.12 -8.52
CA LEU A 169 -5.36 -13.14 -9.58
C LEU A 169 -5.87 -14.55 -9.20
N SER A 170 -6.51 -14.72 -8.03
CA SER A 170 -6.98 -16.05 -7.60
C SER A 170 -8.42 -16.13 -7.09
N ASP A 171 -9.26 -15.10 -7.24
CA ASP A 171 -10.61 -15.13 -6.63
C ASP A 171 -11.77 -14.94 -7.62
N SER A 172 -11.53 -15.13 -8.93
CA SER A 172 -12.60 -15.10 -9.95
C SER A 172 -13.43 -16.39 -10.02
N SER A 173 -13.32 -17.30 -9.06
CA SER A 173 -14.13 -18.51 -9.04
C SER A 173 -14.28 -19.04 -7.62
N LEU A 174 -15.43 -18.72 -6.98
CA LEU A 174 -16.25 -19.64 -6.17
C LEU A 174 -17.56 -18.96 -5.70
N LYS A 175 -18.57 -19.16 -6.56
CA LYS A 175 -20.03 -19.27 -6.36
C LYS A 175 -20.73 -18.67 -5.11
N ARG A 176 -21.63 -17.77 -5.47
CA ARG A 176 -22.98 -17.43 -4.94
C ARG A 176 -23.73 -18.54 -4.16
N ALA A 177 -24.36 -18.10 -3.05
CA ALA A 177 -25.64 -18.49 -2.44
C ALA A 177 -25.79 -19.64 -1.40
N SER A 178 -26.29 -19.22 -0.22
CA SER A 178 -27.49 -19.70 0.52
C SER A 178 -27.40 -20.71 1.68
N ARG A 179 -27.88 -20.23 2.85
CA ARG A 179 -28.64 -20.85 3.97
C ARG A 179 -28.11 -22.10 4.72
N ARG A 180 -28.10 -22.00 6.06
CA ARG A 180 -28.06 -23.09 7.09
C ARG A 180 -29.46 -23.75 7.26
N PRO A 181 -29.67 -24.90 7.97
CA PRO A 181 -28.78 -25.62 8.92
C PRO A 181 -28.80 -27.20 8.91
N THR A 182 -27.92 -27.78 9.76
CA THR A 182 -28.00 -29.05 10.58
C THR A 182 -27.68 -30.46 10.03
N THR A 183 -26.75 -31.11 10.78
CA THR A 183 -26.60 -32.54 11.20
C THR A 183 -26.25 -33.69 10.24
N THR A 184 -25.04 -34.23 10.49
CA THR A 184 -24.68 -35.67 10.67
C THR A 184 -24.17 -36.50 9.47
N THR A 185 -23.09 -37.23 9.80
CA THR A 185 -22.48 -38.46 9.23
C THR A 185 -21.45 -38.41 8.08
N SER A 186 -20.35 -39.06 8.44
CA SER A 186 -19.12 -39.58 7.81
C SER A 186 -18.94 -39.74 6.30
N ASN A 187 -17.69 -39.44 5.93
CA ASN A 187 -16.78 -40.10 4.98
C ASN A 187 -16.70 -39.61 3.53
N ASP A 188 -15.44 -39.49 3.10
CA ASP A 188 -14.92 -39.48 1.73
C ASP A 188 -15.01 -38.20 0.89
N VAL A 189 -14.32 -37.14 1.31
CA VAL A 189 -13.59 -36.23 0.38
C VAL A 189 -12.33 -35.67 1.08
N LYS A 190 -11.29 -36.50 1.27
CA LYS A 190 -9.95 -36.06 1.72
C LYS A 190 -8.88 -36.35 0.66
N SER A 191 -8.91 -35.61 -0.42
CA SER A 191 -7.78 -35.33 -1.32
C SER A 191 -8.36 -34.36 -2.33
N VAL A 192 -8.06 -33.06 -2.29
CA VAL A 192 -7.02 -32.44 -3.13
C VAL A 192 -6.61 -31.07 -2.56
N ASN A 193 -7.34 -30.49 -1.60
CA ASN A 193 -7.08 -29.14 -1.08
C ASN A 193 -5.99 -29.03 0.00
N ALA A 194 -5.47 -30.16 0.51
CA ALA A 194 -4.57 -30.13 1.66
C ALA A 194 -3.11 -29.80 1.31
N GLN A 195 -2.70 -29.76 0.04
CA GLN A 195 -1.32 -29.47 -0.36
C GLN A 195 -1.04 -27.98 -0.61
N ARG A 196 -2.06 -27.16 -0.88
CA ARG A 196 -1.88 -25.73 -1.21
C ARG A 196 -1.81 -24.82 0.03
N GLU A 197 -2.42 -25.23 1.15
CA GLU A 197 -2.43 -24.45 2.41
C GLU A 197 -1.25 -24.75 3.35
N ARG A 198 -0.62 -25.92 3.23
CA ARG A 198 0.53 -26.32 4.09
C ARG A 198 1.85 -25.55 3.85
N PRO A 199 2.24 -25.11 2.63
CA PRO A 199 3.56 -24.52 2.41
C PRO A 199 3.71 -23.07 2.91
N LEU A 200 2.61 -22.38 3.23
CA LEU A 200 2.64 -20.96 3.64
C LEU A 200 2.90 -20.77 5.15
N LYS A 201 2.50 -21.74 5.98
CA LYS A 201 2.63 -21.65 7.45
C LYS A 201 4.08 -21.80 7.93
N GLN A 202 4.97 -22.35 7.10
CA GLN A 202 6.33 -22.69 7.51
C GLN A 202 7.29 -21.49 7.60
N TYR A 203 6.99 -20.38 6.91
CA TYR A 203 7.88 -19.21 6.79
C TYR A 203 7.52 -18.06 7.74
N GLY A 204 6.38 -18.15 8.44
CA GLY A 204 5.84 -17.04 9.23
C GLY A 204 5.37 -15.86 8.38
N SER A 205 4.73 -14.87 9.01
CA SER A 205 4.17 -13.72 8.28
C SER A 205 5.24 -12.84 7.63
N SER A 206 6.40 -12.67 8.26
CA SER A 206 7.53 -11.91 7.71
C SER A 206 8.14 -12.60 6.49
N GLY A 207 8.35 -13.92 6.53
CA GLY A 207 8.88 -14.66 5.39
C GLY A 207 7.94 -14.68 4.19
N LEU A 208 6.62 -14.74 4.42
CA LEU A 208 5.64 -14.62 3.32
C LEU A 208 5.69 -13.26 2.62
N VAL A 209 5.92 -12.18 3.37
CA VAL A 209 6.08 -10.85 2.78
C VAL A 209 7.32 -10.77 1.90
N VAL A 210 8.45 -11.34 2.35
CA VAL A 210 9.67 -11.40 1.53
C VAL A 210 9.41 -12.18 0.25
N LEU A 211 8.80 -13.36 0.33
CA LEU A 211 8.46 -14.17 -0.84
C LEU A 211 7.53 -13.43 -1.82
N ASP A 212 6.64 -12.59 -1.32
CA ASP A 212 5.75 -11.78 -2.16
C ASP A 212 6.52 -10.65 -2.87
N LEU A 213 7.40 -9.96 -2.15
CA LEU A 213 8.23 -8.88 -2.71
C LEU A 213 9.23 -9.37 -3.76
N ILE A 214 9.68 -10.63 -3.69
CA ILE A 214 10.71 -11.16 -4.60
C ILE A 214 10.13 -11.96 -5.77
N ARG A 215 8.81 -12.12 -5.87
CA ARG A 215 8.16 -13.01 -6.86
C ARG A 215 8.56 -12.72 -8.31
N ASN A 216 8.80 -11.44 -8.63
CA ASN A 216 9.12 -10.97 -9.97
C ASN A 216 10.55 -10.40 -10.05
N VAL A 217 11.47 -10.90 -9.21
CA VAL A 217 12.88 -10.52 -9.25
C VAL A 217 13.63 -11.40 -10.25
N PRO A 218 14.49 -10.83 -11.12
CA PRO A 218 15.28 -11.62 -12.06
C PRO A 218 16.17 -12.64 -11.35
N ALA A 219 16.32 -13.83 -11.95
CA ALA A 219 17.21 -14.86 -11.43
C ALA A 219 18.66 -14.36 -11.36
N GLY A 220 19.39 -14.76 -10.32
CA GLY A 220 20.76 -14.29 -10.05
C GLY A 220 20.85 -12.91 -9.38
N SER A 221 19.73 -12.36 -8.90
CA SER A 221 19.72 -11.16 -8.06
C SER A 221 20.14 -11.47 -6.62
N SER A 222 20.86 -10.56 -5.98
CA SER A 222 21.20 -10.61 -4.55
C SER A 222 20.14 -9.86 -3.75
N ILE A 223 19.56 -10.53 -2.77
CA ILE A 223 18.52 -9.97 -1.90
C ILE A 223 19.07 -9.82 -0.49
N PHE A 224 19.15 -8.58 -0.03
CA PHE A 224 19.60 -8.19 1.30
C PHE A 224 18.38 -8.00 2.20
N VAL A 225 18.38 -8.67 3.34
CA VAL A 225 17.31 -8.59 4.33
C VAL A 225 17.91 -8.45 5.73
N ASP A 226 17.20 -7.78 6.63
CA ASP A 226 17.62 -7.70 8.03
C ASP A 226 17.38 -9.03 8.80
N ASN A 227 17.86 -9.07 10.04
CA ASN A 227 17.65 -10.22 10.94
C ASN A 227 16.18 -10.49 11.25
N TYR A 228 15.28 -9.51 11.07
CA TYR A 228 13.86 -9.70 11.30
C TYR A 228 13.22 -10.60 10.22
N PHE A 229 13.81 -10.64 9.02
CA PHE A 229 13.39 -11.53 7.94
C PHE A 229 14.23 -12.81 7.84
N ALA A 230 15.44 -12.84 8.39
CA ALA A 230 16.40 -13.93 8.22
C ALA A 230 16.01 -15.23 8.96
N SER A 231 15.19 -16.08 8.33
CA SER A 231 14.89 -17.44 8.78
C SER A 231 15.62 -18.47 7.92
N THR A 232 16.15 -19.54 8.53
CA THR A 232 16.87 -20.60 7.81
C THR A 232 16.01 -21.26 6.73
N LYS A 233 14.70 -21.42 6.99
CA LYS A 233 13.74 -21.96 6.02
C LYS A 233 13.53 -21.00 4.85
N LEU A 234 13.45 -19.70 5.13
CA LEU A 234 13.29 -18.67 4.11
C LEU A 234 14.52 -18.61 3.20
N ILE A 235 15.72 -18.55 3.79
CA ILE A 235 16.99 -18.49 3.05
C ILE A 235 17.12 -19.71 2.13
N LYS A 236 16.89 -20.93 2.64
CA LYS A 236 16.90 -22.14 1.82
C LYS A 236 15.91 -22.08 0.65
N LYS A 237 14.74 -21.48 0.85
CA LYS A 237 13.75 -21.32 -0.21
C LYS A 237 14.19 -20.29 -1.25
N MET A 238 14.80 -19.18 -0.81
CA MET A 238 15.30 -18.12 -1.70
C MET A 238 16.43 -18.62 -2.59
N THR A 239 17.30 -19.52 -2.10
CA THR A 239 18.36 -20.13 -2.93
C THR A 239 17.82 -21.09 -4.00
N GLN A 240 16.56 -21.50 -3.92
CA GLN A 240 15.91 -22.42 -4.88
C GLN A 240 15.06 -21.69 -5.93
N LEU A 241 14.94 -20.35 -5.83
CA LEU A 241 14.18 -19.51 -6.76
C LEU A 241 15.14 -18.90 -7.79
#